data_AF-A0A401SL63-F1
#
_entry.id   AF-A0A401SL63-F1
#
_cell.length_a   1.000
_cell.length_b   1.000
_cell.length_c   1.000
_cell.angle_alpha   90.00
_cell.angle_beta   90.00
_cell.angle_gamma   90.00
#
_symmetry.space_group_name_H-M   'P 1'
#
loop_
_entity.id
_entity.type
_entity.pdbx_description
1 polymer ?
#
loop_
_entity_poly.entity_id
_entity_poly.type
_entity_poly.pdbx_seq_one_letter_code
_entity_poly.pdbx_strand_id
1 'polypeptide(L)'
;MTVSLIMFIFICESISSSEVSSLSIHYNNTSGHVPQILYPNNNTVEALVGSKLDITCTVLADLPPKTEILVYWLANQSYIEDYSNSTRVTEVQTERREKEASYIDVHLSFSEIKRKDFEINFVCVVLSEEIDQASFIFIKPAVSNVASDFVVALVVLMSIILVSICTRKFIKSKHPLRYAILK
;
A
#
# COMPACT_ATOMS: atom_id res chain seq x y z
N MET A 1 22.30 -11.65 -31.38
CA MET A 1 22.30 -10.90 -30.09
C MET A 1 21.55 -9.57 -30.15
N THR A 2 21.09 -9.12 -31.33
CA THR A 2 20.40 -7.82 -31.50
C THR A 2 18.88 -7.90 -31.31
N VAL A 3 18.25 -9.05 -31.59
CA VAL A 3 16.78 -9.19 -31.55
C VAL A 3 16.20 -9.23 -30.12
N SER A 4 16.97 -9.74 -29.16
CA SER A 4 16.52 -9.87 -27.76
C SER A 4 16.55 -8.53 -27.00
N LEU A 5 17.48 -7.63 -27.32
CA LEU A 5 17.53 -6.29 -26.71
C LEU A 5 16.37 -5.39 -27.20
N ILE A 6 15.98 -5.55 -28.47
CA ILE A 6 14.88 -4.80 -29.07
C ILE A 6 13.55 -5.18 -28.40
N MET A 7 13.33 -6.47 -28.10
CA MET A 7 12.12 -6.91 -27.38
C MET A 7 12.01 -6.38 -25.94
N PHE A 8 13.13 -6.11 -25.25
CA PHE A 8 13.11 -5.51 -23.91
C PHE A 8 12.82 -3.99 -23.93
N ILE A 9 13.23 -3.28 -24.99
CA ILE A 9 12.95 -1.84 -25.13
C ILE A 9 11.45 -1.62 -25.41
N PHE A 10 10.83 -2.44 -26.27
CA PHE A 10 9.39 -2.33 -26.58
C PHE A 10 8.46 -2.58 -25.38
N ILE A 11 8.85 -3.44 -24.44
CA ILE A 11 8.05 -3.68 -23.22
C ILE A 11 8.15 -2.48 -22.25
N CYS A 12 9.29 -1.77 -22.23
CA CYS A 12 9.51 -0.61 -21.36
C CYS A 12 8.74 0.64 -21.83
N GLU A 13 8.58 0.83 -23.14
CA GLU A 13 7.80 1.97 -23.68
C GLU A 13 6.29 1.82 -23.47
N SER A 14 5.79 0.59 -23.27
CA SER A 14 4.35 0.32 -23.12
C SER A 14 3.80 0.66 -21.73
N ILE A 15 4.66 0.79 -20.71
CA ILE A 15 4.25 1.00 -19.30
C ILE A 15 4.30 2.50 -18.93
N SER A 16 4.88 3.35 -19.78
CA SER A 16 5.06 4.77 -19.51
C SER A 16 3.83 5.66 -19.79
N SER A 17 2.74 5.14 -20.35
CA SER A 17 1.64 5.98 -20.87
C SER A 17 0.32 5.95 -20.10
N SER A 18 0.27 5.34 -18.91
CA SER A 18 -0.91 5.54 -18.05
C SER A 18 -0.87 6.93 -17.41
N GLU A 19 -1.40 7.93 -18.13
CA GLU A 19 -1.79 9.22 -17.53
C GLU A 19 -2.79 8.93 -16.40
N VAL A 20 -2.33 9.09 -15.16
CA VAL A 20 -3.21 9.13 -13.99
C VAL A 20 -4.02 10.41 -14.12
N SER A 21 -5.27 10.26 -14.57
CA SER A 21 -6.25 11.33 -14.58
C SER A 21 -6.59 11.63 -13.12
N SER A 22 -5.96 12.65 -12.54
CA SER A 22 -6.39 13.16 -11.24
C SER A 22 -7.76 13.80 -11.43
N LEU A 23 -8.82 13.08 -11.05
CA LEU A 23 -10.14 13.67 -10.91
C LEU A 23 -10.06 14.62 -9.72
N SER A 24 -9.90 15.92 -9.98
CA SER A 24 -10.17 16.94 -8.98
C SER A 24 -11.67 16.88 -8.69
N ILE A 25 -12.03 16.19 -7.60
CA ILE A 25 -13.40 16.22 -7.10
C ILE A 25 -13.66 17.67 -6.68
N HIS A 26 -14.36 18.41 -7.54
CA HIS A 26 -14.93 19.68 -7.17
C HIS A 26 -16.10 19.37 -6.23
N TYR A 27 -15.82 19.42 -4.92
CA TYR A 27 -16.80 19.22 -3.86
C TYR A 27 -17.89 20.28 -3.99
N ASN A 28 -19.06 19.86 -4.47
CA ASN A 28 -20.22 20.73 -4.61
C ASN A 28 -20.81 20.90 -3.21
N ASN A 29 -20.71 22.12 -2.68
CA ASN A 29 -21.05 22.45 -1.30
C ASN A 29 -22.57 22.58 -1.14
N THR A 30 -23.29 21.45 -1.20
CA THR A 30 -24.74 21.41 -1.04
C THR A 30 -25.19 20.06 -0.49
N SER A 31 -25.06 19.85 0.83
CA SER A 31 -26.13 19.28 1.69
C SER A 31 -25.62 18.96 3.11
N GLY A 32 -26.20 19.65 4.10
CA GLY A 32 -26.24 19.20 5.50
C GLY A 32 -24.94 19.33 6.28
N HIS A 33 -25.02 19.92 7.46
CA HIS A 33 -24.01 19.75 8.50
C HIS A 33 -24.02 18.29 8.94
N VAL A 34 -23.31 17.43 8.22
CA VAL A 34 -23.24 15.99 8.47
C VAL A 34 -21.78 15.62 8.62
N PRO A 35 -21.38 14.92 9.69
CA PRO A 35 -20.00 14.50 9.81
C PRO A 35 -19.66 13.53 8.67
N GLN A 36 -18.49 13.71 8.07
CA GLN A 36 -18.05 12.92 6.92
C GLN A 36 -16.68 12.32 7.19
N ILE A 37 -16.55 11.00 7.03
CA ILE A 37 -15.26 10.33 7.05
C ILE A 37 -14.51 10.66 5.76
N LEU A 38 -13.41 11.41 5.86
CA LEU A 38 -12.53 11.78 4.75
C LEU A 38 -11.40 10.77 4.54
N TYR A 39 -10.87 10.23 5.64
CA TYR A 39 -9.87 9.17 5.63
C TYR A 39 -10.26 8.08 6.62
N PRO A 40 -9.94 6.80 6.34
CA PRO A 40 -9.25 6.27 5.16
C PRO A 40 -10.08 6.39 3.85
N ASN A 41 -9.42 6.71 2.74
CA ASN A 41 -10.03 6.70 1.41
C ASN A 41 -9.94 5.33 0.72
N ASN A 42 -8.85 4.59 1.01
CA ASN A 42 -8.63 3.23 0.56
C ASN A 42 -8.93 2.28 1.70
N ASN A 43 -9.80 1.29 1.47
CA ASN A 43 -10.16 0.30 2.48
C ASN A 43 -9.03 -0.67 2.86
N THR A 44 -7.80 -0.41 2.44
CA THR A 44 -6.65 -1.28 2.67
C THR A 44 -5.38 -0.49 2.89
N VAL A 45 -4.55 -0.93 3.83
CA VAL A 45 -3.21 -0.39 4.08
C VAL A 45 -2.19 -1.53 4.12
N GLU A 46 -1.02 -1.33 3.53
CA GLU A 46 0.04 -2.36 3.53
C GLU A 46 0.98 -2.18 4.73
N ALA A 47 1.36 -3.29 5.37
CA ALA A 47 2.30 -3.28 6.49
C ALA A 47 3.14 -4.55 6.57
N LEU A 48 4.33 -4.45 7.17
CA LEU A 48 5.23 -5.58 7.41
C LEU A 48 5.02 -6.12 8.83
N VAL A 49 5.19 -7.43 9.02
CA VAL A 49 5.24 -7.99 10.38
C VAL A 49 6.43 -7.37 11.13
N GLY A 50 6.21 -6.93 12.36
CA GLY A 50 7.23 -6.28 13.18
C GLY A 50 7.32 -4.76 12.99
N SER A 51 6.68 -4.18 11.96
CA SER A 51 6.73 -2.74 11.74
C SER A 51 5.76 -1.99 12.65
N LYS A 52 6.06 -0.71 12.90
CA LYS A 52 5.06 0.24 13.40
C LYS A 52 4.10 0.59 12.26
N LEU A 53 2.85 0.87 12.61
CA LEU A 53 1.85 1.36 11.68
C LEU A 53 0.98 2.40 12.40
N ASP A 54 0.69 3.50 11.76
CA ASP A 54 -0.28 4.48 12.26
C ASP A 54 -1.32 4.72 11.18
N ILE A 55 -2.59 4.67 11.56
CA ILE A 55 -3.72 4.80 10.66
C ILE A 55 -4.61 5.90 11.21
N THR A 56 -4.86 6.93 10.40
CA THR A 56 -5.69 8.07 10.82
C THR A 56 -7.07 7.96 10.21
N CYS A 57 -8.10 8.01 11.06
CA CYS A 57 -9.45 8.32 10.63
C CYS A 57 -9.67 9.82 10.74
N THR A 58 -9.86 10.51 9.62
CA THR A 58 -10.11 11.95 9.60
C THR A 58 -11.58 12.17 9.29
N VAL A 59 -12.26 12.87 10.18
CA VAL A 59 -13.68 13.20 10.06
C VAL A 59 -13.83 14.70 9.95
N LEU A 60 -14.50 15.16 8.90
CA LEU A 60 -14.99 16.53 8.82
C LEU A 60 -16.15 16.67 9.80
N ALA A 61 -15.98 17.51 10.81
CA ALA A 61 -16.91 17.73 11.92
C ALA A 61 -17.44 19.17 11.89
N ASP A 62 -17.86 19.65 10.72
CA ASP A 62 -18.42 21.00 10.53
C ASP A 62 -19.90 21.06 10.96
N LEU A 63 -20.12 20.79 12.26
CA LEU A 63 -21.43 20.70 12.90
C LEU A 63 -21.72 21.92 13.79
N PRO A 64 -23.00 22.22 14.07
CA PRO A 64 -23.38 23.22 15.07
C PRO A 64 -22.71 22.93 16.43
N PRO A 65 -22.36 23.96 17.22
CA PRO A 65 -21.55 23.83 18.44
C PRO A 65 -22.18 23.03 19.59
N LYS A 66 -23.38 22.47 19.41
CA LYS A 66 -24.07 21.64 20.40
C LYS A 66 -24.19 20.18 20.00
N THR A 67 -23.76 19.81 18.79
CA THR A 67 -23.83 18.43 18.33
C THR A 67 -22.66 17.65 18.89
N GLU A 68 -22.94 16.64 19.70
CA GLU A 68 -21.93 15.70 20.16
C GLU A 68 -21.62 14.69 19.04
N ILE A 69 -20.33 14.51 18.74
CA ILE A 69 -19.84 13.51 17.78
C ILE A 69 -18.87 12.62 18.52
N LEU A 70 -19.04 11.31 18.38
CA LEU A 70 -18.11 10.32 18.86
C LEU A 70 -17.45 9.63 17.66
N VAL A 71 -16.12 9.60 17.65
CA VAL A 71 -15.34 8.91 16.63
C VAL A 71 -14.41 7.92 17.32
N TYR A 72 -14.45 6.66 16.91
CA TYR A 72 -13.69 5.59 17.55
C TYR A 72 -13.42 4.42 16.59
N TRP A 73 -12.48 3.56 16.95
CA TRP A 73 -12.13 2.35 16.22
C TRP A 73 -12.72 1.10 16.87
N LEU A 74 -13.10 0.16 16.02
CA LEU A 74 -13.44 -1.21 16.39
C LEU A 74 -12.47 -2.17 15.72
N ALA A 75 -12.03 -3.18 16.46
CA ALA A 75 -11.32 -4.33 15.95
C ALA A 75 -12.26 -5.55 16.01
N ASN A 76 -12.72 -6.00 14.85
CA ASN A 76 -13.71 -7.08 14.72
C ASN A 76 -14.93 -6.88 15.64
N GLN A 77 -15.52 -5.67 15.60
CA GLN A 77 -16.70 -5.25 16.39
C GLN A 77 -16.46 -5.10 17.91
N SER A 78 -15.22 -5.24 18.39
CA SER A 78 -14.85 -4.98 19.78
C SER A 78 -14.06 -3.67 19.87
N TYR A 79 -14.16 -2.96 21.00
CA TYR A 79 -13.35 -1.76 21.23
C TYR A 79 -11.85 -2.09 21.25
N ILE A 80 -11.00 -1.11 20.94
CA ILE A 80 -9.55 -1.34 20.84
C ILE A 80 -8.94 -1.77 22.17
N GLU A 81 -9.44 -1.21 23.28
CA GLU A 81 -9.04 -1.58 24.64
C GLU A 81 -9.34 -3.05 24.97
N ASP A 82 -10.42 -3.61 24.44
CA ASP A 82 -10.82 -5.01 24.63
C ASP A 82 -10.05 -5.95 23.69
N TYR A 83 -9.79 -5.50 22.46
CA TYR A 83 -9.03 -6.26 21.46
C TYR A 83 -7.56 -6.44 21.85
N SER A 84 -6.97 -5.41 22.44
CA SER A 84 -5.55 -5.40 22.80
C SER A 84 -5.38 -5.13 24.29
N ASN A 85 -5.35 -6.21 25.08
CA ASN A 85 -4.93 -6.21 26.50
C ASN A 85 -3.50 -5.68 26.74
N SER A 86 -2.77 -5.33 25.68
CA SER A 86 -1.43 -4.76 25.71
C SER A 86 -1.44 -3.36 25.11
N THR A 87 -0.54 -2.48 25.53
CA THR A 87 -0.34 -1.12 24.96
C THR A 87 0.24 -1.12 23.54
N ARG A 88 0.12 -2.25 22.82
CA ARG A 88 0.64 -2.45 21.48
C ARG A 88 -0.23 -1.79 20.41
N VAL A 89 -1.55 -1.84 20.59
CA VAL A 89 -2.53 -1.18 19.72
C VAL A 89 -3.25 -0.15 20.58
N THR A 90 -3.20 1.10 20.17
CA THR A 90 -3.74 2.23 20.94
C THR A 90 -4.53 3.15 20.05
N GLU A 91 -5.60 3.70 20.60
CA GLU A 91 -6.39 4.75 19.98
C GLU A 91 -6.07 6.11 20.61
N VAL A 92 -5.92 7.15 19.80
CA VAL A 92 -5.75 8.53 20.26
C VAL A 92 -6.55 9.48 19.38
N GLN A 93 -7.49 10.22 19.98
CA GLN A 93 -8.24 11.28 19.32
C GLN A 93 -7.52 12.63 19.45
N THR A 94 -7.52 13.40 18.37
CA THR A 94 -7.09 14.80 18.33
C THR A 94 -8.10 15.62 17.55
N GLU A 95 -8.32 16.86 17.98
CA GLU A 95 -9.19 17.80 17.26
C GLU A 95 -8.35 18.93 16.68
N ARG A 96 -8.64 19.30 15.44
CA ARG A 96 -7.99 20.43 14.78
C ARG A 96 -9.01 21.27 14.05
N ARG A 97 -8.76 22.58 14.00
CA ARG A 97 -9.56 23.53 13.23
C ARG A 97 -8.70 24.10 12.11
N GLU A 98 -9.21 24.07 10.90
CA GLU A 98 -8.55 24.67 9.74
C GLU A 98 -9.52 25.62 9.05
N LYS A 99 -9.21 26.92 9.13
CA LYS A 99 -10.11 28.00 8.70
C LYS A 99 -11.44 27.93 9.46
N GLU A 100 -12.53 27.68 8.74
CA GLU A 100 -13.90 27.59 9.28
C GLU A 100 -14.36 26.14 9.49
N ALA A 101 -13.56 25.14 9.08
CA ALA A 101 -13.89 23.73 9.23
C ALA A 101 -13.21 23.11 10.46
N SER A 102 -13.94 22.27 11.19
CA SER A 102 -13.42 21.48 12.30
C SER A 102 -13.23 20.03 11.87
N TYR A 103 -12.15 19.41 12.33
CA TYR A 103 -11.80 18.03 12.01
C TYR A 103 -11.49 17.26 13.30
N ILE A 104 -11.92 16.00 13.31
CA ILE A 104 -11.57 15.03 14.35
C ILE A 104 -10.68 13.98 13.69
N ASP A 105 -9.46 13.83 14.20
CA ASP A 105 -8.49 12.85 13.77
C ASP A 105 -8.33 11.78 14.85
N VAL A 106 -8.73 10.53 14.56
CA VAL A 106 -8.58 9.40 15.48
C VAL A 106 -7.54 8.43 14.95
N HIS A 107 -6.40 8.39 15.63
CA HIS A 107 -5.24 7.56 15.28
C HIS A 107 -5.36 6.17 15.89
N LEU A 108 -5.24 5.14 15.06
CA LEU A 108 -5.04 3.76 15.45
C LEU A 108 -3.57 3.39 15.24
N SER A 109 -2.82 3.37 16.34
CA SER A 109 -1.38 3.15 16.31
C SER A 109 -1.00 1.76 16.77
N PHE A 110 -0.16 1.08 15.98
CA PHE A 110 0.46 -0.20 16.28
C PHE A 110 1.93 0.00 16.58
N SER A 111 2.37 -0.38 17.78
CA SER A 111 3.80 -0.40 18.12
C SER A 111 4.55 -1.51 17.37
N GLU A 112 3.83 -2.57 17.00
CA GLU A 112 4.33 -3.71 16.23
C GLU A 112 3.14 -4.46 15.59
N ILE A 113 3.18 -4.64 14.26
CA ILE A 113 2.21 -5.44 13.51
C ILE A 113 2.49 -6.94 13.67
N LYS A 114 1.47 -7.70 14.05
CA LYS A 114 1.50 -9.16 14.19
C LYS A 114 0.75 -9.81 13.04
N ARG A 115 1.09 -11.06 12.72
CA ARG A 115 0.42 -11.84 11.66
C ARG A 115 -1.10 -11.88 11.80
N LYS A 116 -1.60 -11.99 13.03
CA LYS A 116 -3.04 -12.00 13.32
C LYS A 116 -3.74 -10.70 12.92
N ASP A 117 -3.05 -9.55 12.93
CA ASP A 117 -3.68 -8.26 12.63
C ASP A 117 -4.10 -8.15 11.16
N PHE A 118 -3.53 -8.96 10.26
CA PHE A 118 -3.95 -9.03 8.85
C PHE A 118 -5.32 -9.69 8.64
N GLU A 119 -5.83 -10.40 9.64
CA GLU A 119 -7.13 -11.07 9.60
C GLU A 119 -8.22 -10.27 10.34
N ILE A 120 -7.83 -9.16 10.97
CA ILE A 120 -8.75 -8.31 11.74
C ILE A 120 -9.28 -7.20 10.86
N ASN A 121 -10.59 -7.02 10.90
CA ASN A 121 -11.25 -5.86 10.32
C ASN A 121 -11.20 -4.70 11.32
N PHE A 122 -10.46 -3.64 10.99
CA PHE A 122 -10.43 -2.41 11.77
C PHE A 122 -11.40 -1.40 11.15
N VAL A 123 -12.34 -0.89 11.93
CA VAL A 123 -13.41 -0.02 11.45
C VAL A 123 -13.40 1.28 12.24
N CYS A 124 -13.30 2.41 11.55
CA CYS A 124 -13.58 3.72 12.14
C CYS A 124 -15.08 3.96 12.10
N VAL A 125 -15.67 4.26 13.25
CA VAL A 125 -17.09 4.53 13.41
C VAL A 125 -17.26 5.99 13.83
N VAL A 126 -18.22 6.65 13.21
CA VAL A 126 -18.66 8.01 13.53
C VAL A 126 -20.12 7.94 13.97
N LEU A 127 -20.37 8.37 15.19
CA LEU A 127 -21.67 8.40 15.82
C LEU A 127 -22.04 9.85 16.15
N SER A 128 -23.26 10.26 15.83
CA SER A 128 -23.89 11.52 16.19
C SER A 128 -25.37 11.29 16.46
N GLU A 129 -26.06 12.21 17.14
CA GLU A 129 -27.49 12.06 17.49
C GLU A 129 -28.40 11.74 16.29
N GLU A 130 -28.01 12.17 15.09
CA GLU A 130 -28.80 12.01 13.87
C GLU A 130 -28.20 11.00 12.88
N ILE A 131 -26.95 10.55 13.07
CA ILE A 131 -26.14 9.93 12.01
C ILE A 131 -25.17 8.87 12.54
N ASP A 132 -25.25 7.69 11.94
CA ASP A 132 -24.30 6.58 12.11
C ASP A 132 -23.56 6.35 10.79
N GLN A 133 -22.24 6.54 10.76
CA GLN A 133 -21.38 6.24 9.61
C GLN A 133 -20.21 5.35 10.03
N ALA A 134 -19.76 4.48 9.13
CA ALA A 134 -18.61 3.61 9.39
C ALA A 134 -17.74 3.46 8.14
N SER A 135 -16.43 3.43 8.33
CA SER A 135 -15.43 3.14 7.28
C SER A 135 -14.50 2.03 7.76
N PHE A 136 -14.25 1.04 6.90
CA PHE A 136 -13.46 -0.14 7.23
C PHE A 136 -12.09 -0.12 6.55
N ILE A 137 -11.11 -0.72 7.23
CA ILE A 137 -9.75 -0.94 6.76
C ILE A 137 -9.32 -2.37 7.01
N PHE A 138 -8.71 -2.96 5.98
CA PHE A 138 -7.94 -4.20 6.08
C PHE A 138 -6.45 -3.90 6.02
N ILE A 139 -5.71 -4.38 7.02
CA ILE A 139 -4.24 -4.37 6.95
C ILE A 139 -3.83 -5.55 6.07
N LYS A 140 -3.12 -5.28 4.99
CA LYS A 140 -2.56 -6.29 4.09
C LYS A 140 -1.07 -6.45 4.33
N PRO A 141 -0.53 -7.66 4.18
CA PRO A 141 0.91 -7.85 4.16
C PRO A 141 1.50 -7.05 3.01
N ALA A 142 2.48 -6.18 3.30
CA ALA A 142 3.25 -5.54 2.26
C ALA A 142 3.98 -6.63 1.46
N VAL A 143 3.78 -6.63 0.14
CA VAL A 143 4.42 -7.61 -0.73
C VAL A 143 5.90 -7.25 -0.78
N SER A 144 6.71 -8.03 -0.08
CA SER A 144 8.15 -7.76 -0.05
C SER A 144 8.72 -8.07 -1.44
N ASN A 145 9.21 -7.04 -2.15
CA ASN A 145 9.81 -7.17 -3.48
C ASN A 145 11.01 -8.13 -3.54
N VAL A 146 11.53 -8.59 -2.40
CA VAL A 146 12.60 -9.60 -2.32
C VAL A 146 12.33 -10.83 -3.17
N ALA A 147 11.09 -11.35 -3.21
CA ALA A 147 10.78 -12.51 -4.05
C ALA A 147 10.94 -12.19 -5.55
N SER A 148 10.54 -10.98 -5.97
CA SER A 148 10.76 -10.47 -7.32
C SER A 148 12.25 -10.28 -7.61
N ASP A 149 13.00 -9.70 -6.67
CA ASP A 149 14.45 -9.48 -6.81
C ASP A 149 15.21 -10.80 -6.93
N PHE A 150 14.82 -11.85 -6.20
CA PHE A 150 15.40 -13.19 -6.34
C PHE A 150 15.12 -13.81 -7.71
N VAL A 151 13.91 -13.64 -8.24
CA VAL A 151 13.56 -14.12 -9.58
C VAL A 151 14.39 -13.39 -10.65
N VAL A 152 14.53 -12.07 -10.54
CA VAL A 152 15.35 -11.27 -11.46
C VAL A 152 16.82 -11.70 -11.38
N ALA A 153 17.37 -11.88 -10.17
CA ALA A 153 18.74 -12.33 -9.97
C ALA A 153 19.01 -13.72 -10.58
N LEU A 154 18.06 -14.66 -10.42
CA LEU A 154 18.15 -15.99 -11.02
C LEU A 154 18.15 -15.92 -12.55
N VAL A 155 17.27 -15.10 -13.15
CA VAL A 155 17.22 -14.92 -14.61
C VAL A 155 18.53 -14.36 -15.16
N VAL A 156 19.10 -13.35 -14.49
CA VAL A 156 20.39 -12.76 -14.86
C VAL A 156 21.52 -13.80 -14.77
N LEU A 157 21.59 -14.57 -13.68
CA LEU A 157 22.59 -15.63 -13.51
C LEU A 157 22.52 -16.69 -14.62
N MET A 158 21.32 -17.15 -14.97
CA MET A 158 21.12 -18.14 -16.03
C MET A 158 21.55 -17.59 -17.40
N SER A 159 21.27 -16.31 -17.68
CA SER A 159 21.70 -15.67 -18.92
C SER A 159 23.23 -15.61 -19.07
N ILE A 160 23.96 -15.31 -17.98
CA ILE A 160 25.43 -15.28 -17.96
C ILE A 160 25.99 -16.68 -18.23
N ILE A 161 25.42 -17.71 -17.59
CA ILE A 161 25.83 -19.11 -17.80
C ILE A 161 25.65 -19.50 -19.27
N LEU A 162 24.49 -19.21 -19.88
CA LEU A 162 24.24 -19.52 -21.28
C LEU A 162 25.22 -18.80 -22.23
N VAL A 163 25.48 -17.50 -22.02
CA VAL A 163 26.46 -16.74 -22.81
C VAL A 163 27.86 -17.34 -22.67
N SER A 164 28.25 -17.73 -21.46
CA SER A 164 29.56 -18.34 -21.20
C SER A 164 29.71 -19.71 -21.90
N ILE A 165 28.66 -20.53 -21.92
CA ILE A 165 28.65 -21.81 -22.63
C ILE A 165 28.73 -21.59 -24.15
N CYS A 166 27.93 -20.65 -24.66
CA CYS A 166 27.92 -20.31 -26.08
C CYS A 166 29.30 -19.84 -26.55
N THR A 167 29.90 -18.86 -25.86
CA THR A 167 31.24 -18.35 -26.22
C THR A 167 32.30 -19.45 -26.19
N ARG A 168 32.31 -20.32 -25.16
CA ARG A 168 33.22 -21.48 -25.07
C ARG A 168 33.04 -22.45 -26.25
N LYS A 169 31.79 -22.77 -26.61
CA LYS A 169 31.50 -23.65 -27.77
C LYS A 169 31.92 -23.01 -29.10
N PHE A 170 31.70 -21.72 -29.28
CA PHE A 170 32.12 -21.00 -30.50
C PHE A 170 33.64 -20.93 -30.64
N ILE A 171 34.38 -20.68 -29.56
CA ILE A 171 35.85 -20.69 -29.57
C ILE A 171 36.36 -22.10 -29.88
N LYS A 172 35.79 -23.12 -29.21
CA LYS A 172 36.15 -24.52 -29.45
C LYS A 172 35.81 -24.99 -30.87
N SER A 173 34.78 -24.44 -31.51
CA SER A 173 34.41 -24.73 -32.91
C SER A 173 35.31 -23.99 -33.94
N LYS A 174 35.78 -22.77 -33.62
CA LYS A 174 36.74 -22.05 -34.47
C LYS A 174 38.16 -22.64 -34.45
N HIS A 175 38.57 -23.29 -33.36
CA HIS A 175 39.88 -23.92 -33.24
C HIS A 175 40.15 -25.09 -34.24
N PRO A 176 39.23 -26.05 -34.47
CA PRO A 176 39.42 -27.10 -35.48
C PRO A 176 39.34 -26.57 -36.92
N LEU A 177 38.60 -25.49 -37.17
CA LEU A 177 38.52 -24.87 -38.50
C LEU A 177 39.86 -24.18 -38.88
N ARG A 178 40.59 -23.63 -37.92
CA ARG A 178 41.93 -23.04 -38.17
C ARG A 178 43.01 -24.08 -38.48
N TYR A 179 42.93 -25.30 -37.94
CA TYR A 179 43.88 -26.37 -38.25
C TYR A 179 43.64 -27.00 -39.63
N ALA A 180 42.41 -26.97 -40.15
CA ALA A 180 42.06 -27.51 -41.46
C ALA A 180 42.39 -26.59 -42.64
N ILE A 181 42.59 -25.28 -42.39
CA ILE A 181 42.93 -24.28 -43.43
C ILE A 181 44.46 -24.11 -43.57
N LEU A 182 45.25 -24.63 -42.62
CA LEU A 182 46.73 -24.54 -42.60
C LEU A 182 47.43 -25.84 -43.08
N LYS A 183 46.71 -26.77 -43.71
CA LYS A 183 47.24 -27.99 -44.34
C LYS A 183 46.82 -28.02 -45.81
#